data_AF-A0A935R0H3-F1
#
_entry.id   AF-A0A935R0H3-F1
#
_cell.length_a   1.000
_cell.length_b   1.000
_cell.length_c   1.000
_cell.angle_alpha   90.00
_cell.angle_beta   90.00
_cell.angle_gamma   90.00
#
_symmetry.space_group_name_H-M   'P 1'
#
loop_
_entity.id
_entity.type
_entity.pdbx_description
1 polymer ?
#
loop_
_entity_poly.entity_id
_entity_poly.type
_entity_poly.pdbx_seq_one_letter_code
_entity_poly.pdbx_strand_id
1 'polypeptide(L)'
;MTSPPRVLKLQNGVAVLHAEATALIGCSDGLMTEWISRGLPRRGPDLVLFPDTSPLLVAGLFAVLAQAQRAGRKTPMRVVSAMDDEVAPALVAAWLQAERDGFPVELEGELPGATVSVGPFEVRAVPAVGGIGFELTVGGESHSFRPSRGR
;
A
#
# COMPACT_ATOMS: atom_id res chain seq x y z
N MET A 1 -4.74 26.25 -4.50
CA MET A 1 -3.77 25.79 -3.50
C MET A 1 -4.23 24.43 -3.01
N THR A 2 -3.58 23.36 -3.43
CA THR A 2 -3.82 22.01 -2.91
C THR A 2 -3.31 21.93 -1.48
N SER A 3 -4.10 21.33 -0.57
CA SER A 3 -3.67 21.15 0.82
C SER A 3 -2.41 20.28 0.88
N PRO A 4 -1.47 20.57 1.79
CA PRO A 4 -0.26 19.76 1.92
C PRO A 4 -0.61 18.31 2.26
N PRO A 5 0.22 17.35 1.82
CA PRO A 5 0.03 15.95 2.16
C PRO A 5 0.02 15.76 3.69
N ARG A 6 -0.85 14.85 4.16
CA ARG A 6 -0.94 14.53 5.59
C ARG A 6 -0.51 13.09 5.82
N VAL A 7 0.45 12.90 6.72
CA VAL A 7 0.90 11.58 7.15
C VAL A 7 0.22 11.21 8.46
N LEU A 8 -0.47 10.07 8.49
CA LEU A 8 -1.14 9.52 9.65
C LEU A 8 -0.51 8.18 10.02
N LYS A 9 0.08 8.10 11.22
CA LYS A 9 0.53 6.83 11.79
C LYS A 9 -0.68 6.02 12.26
N LEU A 10 -0.80 4.81 11.73
CA LEU A 10 -1.73 3.78 12.17
C LEU A 10 -0.97 2.80 13.06
N GLN A 11 -1.69 1.96 13.79
CA GLN A 11 -1.12 1.00 14.75
C GLN A 11 -0.05 0.12 14.09
N ASN A 12 -0.29 -0.30 12.84
CA ASN A 12 0.58 -1.22 12.11
C ASN A 12 0.77 -0.80 10.63
N GLY A 13 0.78 0.50 10.37
CA GLY A 13 1.00 1.03 9.03
C GLY A 13 1.01 2.54 9.00
N VAL A 14 1.16 3.12 7.82
CA VAL A 14 1.12 4.57 7.63
C VAL A 14 0.20 4.92 6.48
N ALA A 15 -0.76 5.81 6.71
CA ALA A 15 -1.56 6.40 5.66
C ALA A 15 -0.96 7.76 5.26
N VAL A 16 -0.83 7.99 3.96
CA VAL A 16 -0.42 9.27 3.38
C VAL A 16 -1.59 9.79 2.55
N LEU A 17 -2.08 10.97 2.90
CA LEU A 17 -3.28 11.56 2.35
C LEU A 17 -2.90 12.76 1.50
N HIS A 18 -3.22 12.70 0.21
CA HIS A 18 -3.17 13.83 -0.70
C HIS A 18 -4.60 14.19 -1.13
N ALA A 19 -4.80 15.40 -1.65
CA ALA A 19 -6.13 15.87 -2.07
C ALA A 19 -6.80 14.97 -3.12
N GLU A 20 -5.99 14.31 -3.95
CA GLU A 20 -6.44 13.51 -5.09
C GLU A 20 -6.34 12.00 -4.89
N ALA A 21 -5.49 11.56 -3.95
CA ALA A 21 -5.20 10.15 -3.78
C ALA A 21 -4.72 9.83 -2.35
N THR A 22 -4.83 8.57 -1.98
CA THR A 22 -4.37 8.06 -0.68
C THR A 22 -3.40 6.90 -0.88
N ALA A 23 -2.31 6.91 -0.12
CA ALA A 23 -1.37 5.80 -0.07
C ALA A 23 -1.39 5.16 1.32
N LEU A 24 -1.16 3.85 1.35
CA LEU A 24 -1.04 3.06 2.56
C LEU A 24 0.29 2.29 2.50
N ILE A 25 1.11 2.42 3.53
CA ILE A 25 2.37 1.68 3.67
C ILE A 25 2.19 0.59 4.73
N GLY A 26 2.36 -0.66 4.30
CA GLY A 26 2.02 -1.85 5.06
C GLY A 26 0.50 -2.09 5.13
N CYS A 27 0.08 -3.31 5.43
CA CYS A 27 -1.34 -3.64 5.58
C CYS A 27 -1.51 -4.86 6.49
N SER A 28 -1.24 -4.73 7.78
CA SER A 28 -1.49 -5.82 8.72
C SER A 28 -2.98 -6.01 9.01
N ASP A 29 -3.31 -7.10 9.70
CA ASP A 29 -4.64 -7.29 10.28
C ASP A 29 -5.07 -6.11 11.18
N GLY A 30 -6.38 -5.86 11.24
CA GLY A 30 -7.00 -4.76 11.98
C GLY A 30 -6.87 -3.37 11.35
N LEU A 31 -5.93 -3.17 10.41
CA LEU A 31 -5.62 -1.85 9.85
C LEU A 31 -6.79 -1.21 9.12
N MET A 32 -7.62 -1.98 8.42
CA MET A 32 -8.81 -1.43 7.75
C MET A 32 -9.89 -0.96 8.72
N THR A 33 -9.97 -1.58 9.90
CA THR A 33 -10.88 -1.11 10.96
C THR A 33 -10.42 0.24 11.49
N GLU A 34 -9.12 0.38 11.74
CA GLU A 34 -8.54 1.68 12.13
C GLU A 34 -8.69 2.72 11.01
N TRP A 35 -8.43 2.35 9.76
CA TRP A 35 -8.59 3.22 8.59
C TRP A 35 -9.98 3.87 8.56
N ILE A 36 -11.03 3.06 8.72
CA ILE A 36 -12.40 3.54 8.71
C ILE A 36 -12.71 4.36 9.97
N SER A 37 -12.22 3.96 11.16
CA SER A 37 -12.47 4.69 12.41
C SER A 37 -11.81 6.08 12.44
N ARG A 38 -10.70 6.24 11.71
CA ARG A 38 -10.01 7.52 11.47
C ARG A 38 -10.72 8.41 10.44
N GLY A 39 -11.84 7.96 9.88
CA GLY A 39 -12.62 8.70 8.88
C GLY A 39 -12.01 8.69 7.48
N LEU A 40 -11.10 7.75 7.19
CA LEU A 40 -10.48 7.63 5.87
C LEU A 40 -11.45 6.98 4.85
N PRO A 41 -11.21 7.12 3.54
CA PRO A 41 -12.14 6.67 2.51
C PRO A 41 -12.48 5.18 2.61
N ARG A 42 -13.77 4.83 2.69
CA ARG A 42 -14.25 3.44 2.78
C ARG A 42 -13.85 2.55 1.60
N ARG A 43 -13.53 3.16 0.46
CA ARG A 43 -13.01 2.49 -0.75
C ARG A 43 -11.57 1.99 -0.61
N GLY A 44 -10.93 2.25 0.53
CA GLY A 44 -9.52 1.92 0.78
C GLY A 44 -8.55 2.89 0.09
N PRO A 45 -7.24 2.61 0.21
CA PRO A 45 -6.17 3.40 -0.38
C PRO A 45 -6.12 3.27 -1.91
N ASP A 46 -5.61 4.27 -2.60
CA ASP A 46 -5.34 4.22 -4.03
C ASP A 46 -4.04 3.49 -4.37
N LEU A 47 -3.06 3.60 -3.46
CA LEU A 47 -1.77 2.95 -3.52
C LEU A 47 -1.52 2.16 -2.23
N VAL A 48 -1.10 0.90 -2.36
CA VAL A 48 -0.56 0.10 -1.26
C VAL A 48 0.92 -0.15 -1.51
N LEU A 49 1.78 0.29 -0.60
CA LEU A 49 3.20 -0.04 -0.57
C LEU A 49 3.43 -1.20 0.37
N PHE A 50 3.98 -2.28 -0.15
CA PHE A 50 4.12 -3.56 0.55
C PHE A 50 5.61 -3.82 0.86
N PRO A 51 6.10 -3.48 2.08
CA PRO A 51 7.53 -3.39 2.37
C PRO A 51 8.19 -4.72 2.74
N ASP A 52 7.40 -5.70 3.13
CA ASP A 52 7.87 -7.04 3.44
C ASP A 52 6.81 -8.06 3.10
N THR A 53 7.21 -9.33 3.16
CA THR A 53 6.43 -10.47 2.69
C THR A 53 5.82 -11.27 3.84
N SER A 54 5.67 -10.66 5.02
CA SER A 54 5.09 -11.31 6.19
C SER A 54 3.67 -11.80 5.92
N PRO A 55 3.32 -13.04 6.33
CA PRO A 55 1.95 -13.55 6.22
C PRO A 55 0.89 -12.64 6.84
N LEU A 56 1.26 -11.87 7.88
CA LEU A 56 0.36 -10.91 8.53
C LEU A 56 0.02 -9.72 7.62
N LEU A 57 0.98 -9.25 6.80
CA LEU A 57 0.73 -8.20 5.82
C LEU A 57 -0.10 -8.73 4.66
N VAL A 58 0.15 -9.97 4.21
CA VAL A 58 -0.67 -10.59 3.14
C VAL A 58 -2.12 -10.72 3.60
N ALA A 59 -2.36 -11.17 4.84
CA ALA A 59 -3.71 -11.26 5.40
C ALA A 59 -4.44 -9.92 5.44
N GLY A 60 -3.76 -8.84 5.85
CA GLY A 60 -4.41 -7.53 5.85
C GLY A 60 -4.56 -6.94 4.43
N LEU A 61 -3.75 -7.32 3.45
CA LEU A 61 -4.02 -7.00 2.04
C LEU A 61 -5.36 -7.60 1.58
N PHE A 62 -5.66 -8.85 1.95
CA PHE A 62 -6.98 -9.44 1.67
C PHE A 62 -8.11 -8.62 2.28
N ALA A 63 -7.94 -8.11 3.51
CA ALA A 63 -8.93 -7.25 4.15
C ALA A 63 -9.11 -5.90 3.41
N VAL A 64 -8.02 -5.31 2.93
CA VAL A 64 -8.04 -4.09 2.10
C VAL A 64 -8.82 -4.32 0.79
N LEU A 65 -8.50 -5.40 0.08
CA LEU A 65 -9.15 -5.75 -1.19
C LEU A 65 -10.63 -6.06 -1.01
N ALA A 66 -10.99 -6.87 -0.02
CA ALA A 66 -12.37 -7.19 0.31
C ALA A 66 -13.18 -5.93 0.68
N GLN A 67 -12.58 -4.99 1.40
CA GLN A 67 -13.23 -3.73 1.74
C GLN A 67 -13.43 -2.83 0.52
N ALA A 68 -12.44 -2.74 -0.37
CA ALA A 68 -12.56 -1.99 -1.62
C ALA A 68 -13.67 -2.54 -2.53
N GLN A 69 -13.77 -3.87 -2.63
CA GLN A 69 -14.82 -4.57 -3.34
C GLN A 69 -16.21 -4.28 -2.73
N ARG A 70 -16.36 -4.42 -1.41
CA ARG A 70 -17.62 -4.12 -0.69
C ARG A 70 -18.05 -2.67 -0.86
N ALA A 71 -17.09 -1.75 -0.97
CA ALA A 71 -17.35 -0.33 -1.23
C ALA A 71 -17.72 -0.04 -2.70
N GLY A 72 -17.73 -1.06 -3.57
CA GLY A 72 -18.08 -0.91 -4.98
C GLY A 72 -17.05 -0.13 -5.80
N ARG A 73 -15.78 -0.13 -5.37
CA ARG A 73 -14.71 0.61 -6.04
C ARG A 73 -14.59 0.16 -7.50
N LYS A 74 -14.50 1.14 -8.40
CA LYS A 74 -14.36 0.94 -9.86
C LYS A 74 -12.99 1.33 -10.40
N THR A 75 -12.27 2.18 -9.68
CA THR A 75 -10.90 2.56 -10.04
C THR A 75 -9.93 1.48 -9.57
N PRO A 76 -8.89 1.16 -10.37
CA PRO A 76 -7.86 0.22 -9.94
C PRO A 76 -7.23 0.63 -8.61
N MET A 77 -6.89 -0.36 -7.79
CA MET A 77 -5.95 -0.18 -6.68
C MET A 77 -4.57 -0.59 -7.16
N ARG A 78 -3.57 0.28 -6.93
CA ARG A 78 -2.18 -0.03 -7.25
C ARG A 78 -1.49 -0.63 -6.04
N VAL A 79 -0.82 -1.76 -6.24
CA VAL A 79 -0.03 -2.42 -5.21
C VAL A 79 1.40 -2.46 -5.70
N VAL A 80 2.28 -1.72 -5.02
CA VAL A 80 3.72 -1.76 -5.27
C VAL A 80 4.34 -2.61 -4.18
N SER A 81 4.93 -3.72 -4.60
CA SER A 81 5.61 -4.64 -3.70
C SER A 81 7.10 -4.62 -3.95
N ALA A 82 7.83 -4.66 -2.86
CA ALA A 82 9.24 -4.98 -2.84
C ALA A 82 9.37 -6.50 -2.99
N MET A 83 9.32 -7.00 -4.22
CA MET A 83 9.27 -8.44 -4.45
C MET A 83 10.67 -9.05 -4.44
N ASP A 84 10.89 -9.99 -3.54
CA ASP A 84 11.73 -11.16 -3.83
C ASP A 84 10.85 -12.26 -4.45
N ASP A 85 11.47 -13.16 -5.23
CA ASP A 85 10.76 -14.16 -6.05
C ASP A 85 9.88 -15.15 -5.23
N GLU A 86 10.09 -15.27 -3.91
CA GLU A 86 9.48 -16.33 -3.10
C GLU A 86 8.04 -16.03 -2.66
N VAL A 87 7.62 -14.76 -2.56
CA VAL A 87 6.27 -14.40 -2.06
C VAL A 87 5.39 -13.75 -3.13
N ALA A 88 5.91 -13.64 -4.35
CA ALA A 88 5.10 -13.39 -5.54
C ALA A 88 3.84 -14.25 -5.64
N PRO A 89 3.85 -15.56 -5.31
CA PRO A 89 2.66 -16.40 -5.44
C PRO A 89 1.50 -16.00 -4.51
N ALA A 90 1.78 -15.53 -3.29
CA ALA A 90 0.72 -15.19 -2.33
C ALA A 90 0.05 -13.85 -2.67
N LEU A 91 0.84 -12.86 -3.10
CA LEU A 91 0.33 -11.60 -3.62
C LEU A 91 -0.43 -11.80 -4.94
N VAL A 92 0.10 -12.64 -5.84
CA VAL A 92 -0.59 -13.03 -7.07
C VAL A 92 -1.88 -13.78 -6.77
N ALA A 93 -1.93 -14.65 -5.76
CA ALA A 93 -3.18 -15.31 -5.35
C ALA A 93 -4.21 -14.31 -4.82
N ALA A 94 -3.80 -13.33 -4.01
CA ALA A 94 -4.67 -12.25 -3.55
C ALA A 94 -5.20 -11.41 -4.72
N TRP A 95 -4.33 -11.12 -5.69
CA TRP A 95 -4.67 -10.41 -6.92
C TRP A 95 -5.65 -11.20 -7.79
N LEU A 96 -5.37 -12.47 -8.09
CA LEU A 96 -6.23 -13.35 -8.87
C LEU A 96 -7.62 -13.52 -8.23
N GLN A 97 -7.69 -13.57 -6.90
CA GLN A 97 -8.96 -13.62 -6.19
C GLN A 97 -9.76 -12.32 -6.38
N ALA A 98 -9.11 -11.15 -6.24
CA ALA A 98 -9.74 -9.87 -6.49
C ALA A 98 -10.25 -9.71 -7.94
N GLU A 99 -9.46 -10.14 -8.93
CA GLU A 99 -9.84 -10.14 -10.34
C GLU A 99 -11.05 -11.06 -10.62
N ARG A 100 -11.07 -12.27 -10.04
CA ARG A 100 -12.24 -13.18 -10.12
C ARG A 100 -13.51 -12.55 -9.57
N ASP A 101 -13.36 -11.72 -8.55
CA ASP A 101 -14.44 -11.01 -7.89
C ASP A 101 -14.82 -9.68 -8.58
N GLY A 102 -14.21 -9.40 -9.75
CA GLY A 102 -14.50 -8.24 -10.60
C GLY A 102 -13.91 -6.93 -10.10
N PHE A 103 -12.86 -6.98 -9.27
CA PHE A 103 -12.16 -5.81 -8.76
C PHE A 103 -10.80 -5.62 -9.46
N PRO A 104 -10.60 -4.50 -10.18
CA PRO A 104 -9.35 -4.27 -10.90
C PRO A 104 -8.22 -3.93 -9.92
N VAL A 105 -7.13 -4.70 -9.99
CA VAL A 105 -5.91 -4.44 -9.22
C VAL A 105 -4.72 -4.40 -10.18
N GLU A 106 -3.84 -3.41 -10.01
CA GLU A 106 -2.58 -3.31 -10.74
C GLU A 106 -1.43 -3.66 -9.79
N LEU A 107 -0.73 -4.75 -10.06
CA LEU A 107 0.43 -5.18 -9.29
C LEU A 107 1.72 -4.76 -9.99
N GLU A 108 2.57 -4.03 -9.28
CA GLU A 108 3.90 -3.64 -9.75
C GLU A 108 4.95 -4.18 -8.77
N GLY A 109 5.87 -5.00 -9.30
CA GLY A 109 7.07 -5.41 -8.56
C GLY A 109 8.17 -4.38 -8.77
N GLU A 110 8.70 -3.82 -7.69
CA GLU A 110 9.81 -2.86 -7.77
C GLU A 110 11.16 -3.49 -7.42
N LEU A 111 12.16 -3.15 -8.23
CA LEU A 111 13.58 -3.37 -7.92
C LEU A 111 14.15 -2.16 -7.17
N PRO A 112 15.04 -2.36 -6.19
CA PRO A 112 15.67 -1.25 -5.48
C PRO A 112 16.31 -0.22 -6.44
N GLY A 113 15.97 1.06 -6.26
CA GLY A 113 16.46 2.17 -7.08
C GLY A 113 15.57 2.52 -8.28
N ALA A 114 14.56 1.71 -8.61
CA ALA A 114 13.52 2.09 -9.56
C ALA A 114 12.53 3.06 -8.91
N THR A 115 12.02 4.00 -9.72
CA THR A 115 10.96 4.93 -9.29
C THR A 115 9.68 4.64 -10.08
N VAL A 116 8.57 4.47 -9.37
CA VAL A 116 7.22 4.35 -9.93
C VAL A 116 6.40 5.58 -9.61
N SER A 117 5.66 6.09 -10.59
CA SER A 117 4.67 7.16 -10.39
C SER A 117 3.26 6.58 -10.30
N VAL A 118 2.54 6.88 -9.22
CA VAL A 118 1.15 6.51 -8.98
C VAL A 118 0.32 7.76 -8.66
N GLY A 119 -0.28 8.37 -9.68
CA GLY A 119 -1.00 9.62 -9.52
C GLY A 119 -0.09 10.71 -8.95
N PRO A 120 -0.38 11.32 -7.79
CA PRO A 120 0.47 12.35 -7.17
C PRO A 120 1.67 11.79 -6.41
N PHE A 121 1.83 10.46 -6.36
CA PHE A 121 2.87 9.79 -5.61
C PHE A 121 4.02 9.39 -6.53
N GLU A 122 5.25 9.70 -6.14
CA GLU A 122 6.45 9.07 -6.66
C GLU A 122 7.00 8.12 -5.58
N VAL A 123 7.15 6.86 -5.93
CA VAL A 123 7.59 5.79 -5.04
C VAL A 123 8.96 5.33 -5.50
N ARG A 124 9.88 5.12 -4.57
CA ARG A 124 11.16 4.48 -4.85
C ARG A 124 11.44 3.40 -3.81
N ALA A 125 11.53 2.15 -4.26
CA ALA A 125 12.09 1.07 -3.46
C ALA A 125 13.56 1.37 -3.10
N VAL A 126 13.89 1.21 -1.83
CA VAL A 126 15.21 1.53 -1.29
C VAL A 126 15.69 0.40 -0.37
N PRO A 127 16.94 -0.08 -0.52
CA PRO A 127 17.46 -1.16 0.33
C PRO A 127 17.35 -0.79 1.82
N ALA A 128 16.88 -1.71 2.66
CA ALA A 128 16.74 -1.51 4.09
C ALA A 128 17.31 -2.70 4.87
N VAL A 129 17.63 -2.48 6.14
CA VAL A 129 18.11 -3.57 7.01
C VAL A 129 16.93 -4.51 7.31
N GLY A 130 16.96 -5.72 6.75
CA GLY A 130 15.91 -6.73 6.93
C GLY A 130 14.79 -6.69 5.87
N GLY A 131 15.02 -6.08 4.71
CA GLY A 131 14.08 -6.08 3.60
C GLY A 131 14.25 -4.87 2.68
N ILE A 132 13.14 -4.36 2.14
CA ILE A 132 13.11 -3.16 1.31
C ILE A 132 12.24 -2.11 2.00
N GLY A 133 12.71 -0.87 1.99
CA GLY A 133 11.91 0.28 2.38
C GLY A 133 11.39 1.02 1.14
N PHE A 134 10.57 2.03 1.38
CA PHE A 134 10.11 2.93 0.34
C PHE A 134 10.42 4.38 0.70
N GLU A 135 10.82 5.14 -0.31
CA GLU A 135 10.73 6.59 -0.29
C GLU A 135 9.51 6.99 -1.10
N LEU A 136 8.58 7.70 -0.46
CA LEU A 136 7.38 8.24 -1.09
C LEU A 136 7.51 9.75 -1.16
N THR A 137 7.52 10.31 -2.36
CA THR A 137 7.47 11.75 -2.60
C THR A 137 6.07 12.16 -3.03
N VAL A 138 5.53 13.21 -2.41
CA VAL A 138 4.22 13.77 -2.73
C VAL A 138 4.20 15.25 -2.40
N GLY A 139 3.71 16.09 -3.33
CA GLY A 139 3.63 17.54 -3.12
C GLY A 139 4.98 18.22 -2.86
N GLY A 140 6.10 17.62 -3.31
CA GLY A 140 7.46 18.11 -3.05
C GLY A 140 8.05 17.69 -1.70
N GLU A 141 7.32 16.93 -0.88
CA GLU A 141 7.81 16.35 0.37
C GLU A 141 8.14 14.87 0.19
N SER A 142 9.29 14.44 0.68
CA SER A 142 9.70 13.03 0.67
C SER A 142 9.59 12.42 2.06
N HIS A 143 8.98 11.23 2.12
CA HIS A 143 8.80 10.44 3.33
C HIS A 143 9.46 9.07 3.17
N SER A 144 10.38 8.74 4.07
CA SER A 144 11.05 7.43 4.08
C SER A 144 10.37 6.47 5.05
N PHE A 145 10.04 5.28 4.56
CA PHE A 145 9.46 4.19 5.30
C PHE A 145 10.39 3.00 5.23
N ARG A 146 10.80 2.49 6.39
CA ARG A 146 11.69 1.33 6.49
C ARG A 146 10.98 0.23 7.29
N PRO A 147 11.15 -1.04 6.92
CA PRO A 147 10.70 -2.13 7.78
C PRO A 147 11.34 -1.97 9.15
N SER A 148 10.53 -1.96 10.21
CA SER A 148 11.05 -2.09 11.56
C SER A 148 11.33 -3.56 11.81
N ARG A 149 12.56 -3.93 12.18
CA ARG A 149 12.85 -5.31 12.61
C ARG A 149 11.86 -5.69 13.73
N GLY A 150 10.97 -6.64 13.45
CA GLY A 150 10.36 -7.43 14.52
C GLY A 150 11.49 -8.10 15.29
N ARG A 151 11.57 -7.82 16.59
CA ARG A 151 12.28 -8.69 17.52
C ARG A 151 11.39 -9.87 17.86
#